data_AF-A0A1X2I1X3-F1
#
_entry.id   AF-A0A1X2I1X3-F1
#
_cell.length_a   1.000
_cell.length_b   1.000
_cell.length_c   1.000
_cell.angle_alpha   90.00
_cell.angle_beta   90.00
_cell.angle_gamma   90.00
#
_symmetry.space_group_name_H-M   'P 1'
#
loop_
_entity.id
_entity.type
_entity.pdbx_description
1 polymer ?
#
loop_
_entity_poly.entity_id
_entity_poly.type
_entity_poly.pdbx_seq_one_letter_code
_entity_poly.pdbx_strand_id
1 'polypeptide(L)'
;MSFFNYDFDRPVIEDTDIFSIEWMDLQREYYNSNTVYRRFHCTLIQQLNQRTFLDMILKSKASKNEDRFYAVLPQSEYKSDLLTSKHEVGQWNINTITSVKLKLYEIMNTRDKLNLLFWSGNNKSSNVGLILPTFATSTLALDASTDCLTEHRCNFNLYNPFTIKLRQTTIDSRKKKSQESSFQYYLSLKPLEYYTLGSGIHGFLGPDNTTYYSQEKVNPEKIPLYRCHQIIDLNDAHADLEAQLDIVGIPSFKSKFLSWKFDGTPLDCCIFLIGNPVKNKWILDHRRFLLDPDDSDVWVHQRIEDYTTPLSSYRFLSV
;
A
#
# COMPACT_ATOMS: atom_id res chain seq x y z
N MET A 1 11.79 41.11 21.97
CA MET A 1 10.39 40.65 22.05
C MET A 1 10.26 39.42 21.16
N SER A 2 10.20 38.23 21.76
CA SER A 2 9.76 37.05 21.02
C SER A 2 8.23 37.05 21.09
N PHE A 3 7.58 37.12 19.93
CA PHE A 3 6.11 37.10 19.86
C PHE A 3 5.52 35.73 20.22
N PHE A 4 6.36 34.67 20.26
CA PHE A 4 5.92 33.31 20.56
C PHE A 4 7.04 32.57 21.30
N ASN A 5 6.83 32.24 22.57
CA ASN A 5 7.61 31.22 23.26
C ASN A 5 6.82 29.93 23.12
N TYR A 6 7.34 28.99 22.32
CA TYR A 6 6.69 27.72 22.08
C TYR A 6 7.53 26.59 22.67
N ASP A 7 6.83 25.64 23.28
CA ASP A 7 7.39 24.47 23.93
C ASP A 7 6.90 23.22 23.16
N PHE A 8 7.78 22.67 22.32
CA PHE A 8 7.49 21.46 21.53
C PHE A 8 7.52 20.18 22.37
N ASP A 9 8.03 20.25 23.60
CA ASP A 9 8.19 19.10 24.49
C ASP A 9 6.95 18.88 25.36
N ARG A 10 5.92 19.73 25.23
CA ARG A 10 4.67 19.57 25.97
C ARG A 10 3.93 18.33 25.45
N PRO A 11 3.69 17.30 26.28
CA PRO A 11 3.06 16.08 25.82
C PRO A 11 1.68 16.38 25.25
N VAL A 12 1.45 15.86 24.05
CA VAL A 12 0.12 15.84 23.42
C VAL A 12 -0.80 15.13 24.39
N ILE A 13 -1.93 15.77 24.70
CA ILE A 13 -3.00 15.23 25.55
C ILE A 13 -3.22 13.77 25.16
N GLU A 14 -3.05 12.85 26.12
CA GLU A 14 -3.10 11.40 25.88
C GLU A 14 -4.38 11.02 25.11
N ASP A 15 -4.17 10.13 24.14
CA ASP A 15 -4.91 9.93 22.88
C ASP A 15 -6.31 9.28 23.01
N THR A 16 -6.96 9.33 24.18
CA THR A 16 -8.17 8.53 24.41
C THR A 16 -9.49 9.14 23.95
N ASP A 17 -9.52 10.38 23.45
CA ASP A 17 -10.76 10.98 22.95
C ASP A 17 -10.58 11.69 21.60
N ILE A 18 -10.39 10.90 20.53
CA ILE A 18 -10.55 11.41 19.15
C ILE A 18 -11.99 11.95 18.93
N PHE A 19 -12.96 11.50 19.74
CA PHE A 19 -14.31 12.06 19.84
C PHE A 19 -14.38 13.50 20.40
N SER A 20 -13.29 14.07 20.91
CA SER A 20 -13.35 15.33 21.66
C SER A 20 -13.46 16.60 20.80
N ILE A 21 -13.21 16.61 19.49
CA ILE A 21 -13.25 17.89 18.75
C ILE A 21 -14.70 18.33 18.48
N GLU A 22 -15.53 17.43 17.94
CA GLU A 22 -16.95 17.70 17.72
C GLU A 22 -17.67 17.95 19.06
N TRP A 23 -17.32 17.18 20.10
CA TRP A 23 -17.86 17.39 21.45
C TRP A 23 -17.33 18.66 22.16
N MET A 24 -16.07 19.06 21.94
CA MET A 24 -15.54 20.32 22.46
C MET A 24 -16.07 21.54 21.70
N ASP A 25 -16.38 21.42 20.40
CA ASP A 25 -17.02 22.50 19.64
C ASP A 25 -18.47 22.70 20.11
N LEU A 26 -19.21 21.62 20.41
CA LEU A 26 -20.58 21.70 20.94
C LEU A 26 -20.68 22.24 22.39
N GLN A 27 -19.68 22.00 23.24
CA GLN A 27 -19.72 22.44 24.65
C GLN A 27 -19.23 23.88 24.88
N ARG A 28 -18.61 24.54 23.89
CA ARG A 28 -17.74 25.70 24.16
C ARG A 28 -18.08 26.98 23.41
N GLU A 29 -19.20 27.01 22.68
CA GLU A 29 -19.72 28.22 22.02
C GLU A 29 -20.11 29.34 22.98
N TYR A 30 -20.11 29.12 24.30
CA TYR A 30 -20.81 30.03 25.20
C TYR A 30 -20.00 31.23 25.75
N TYR A 31 -18.65 31.25 25.88
CA TYR A 31 -17.98 32.39 26.55
C TYR A 31 -16.51 32.77 26.22
N ASN A 32 -15.85 32.32 25.16
CA ASN A 32 -14.43 32.67 24.97
C ASN A 32 -14.08 33.24 23.59
N SER A 33 -13.62 34.49 23.54
CA SER A 33 -13.19 35.21 22.33
C SER A 33 -11.88 34.68 21.70
N ASN A 34 -11.33 33.59 22.24
CA ASN A 34 -10.08 32.98 21.78
C ASN A 34 -10.26 31.62 21.08
N THR A 35 -11.47 31.30 20.63
CA THR A 35 -11.81 30.04 19.94
C THR A 35 -11.05 29.86 18.63
N VAL A 36 -10.88 30.93 17.85
CA VAL A 36 -10.17 30.89 16.55
C VAL A 36 -8.70 30.48 16.74
N TYR A 37 -7.99 31.10 17.69
CA TYR A 37 -6.59 30.78 17.98
C TYR A 37 -6.45 29.34 18.46
N ARG A 38 -7.28 28.91 19.42
CA ARG A 38 -7.25 27.55 19.93
C ARG A 38 -7.56 26.53 18.84
N ARG A 39 -8.54 26.80 17.97
CA ARG A 39 -8.88 25.93 16.82
C ARG A 39 -7.74 25.85 15.82
N PHE A 40 -7.10 26.97 15.52
CA PHE A 40 -5.89 26.98 14.68
C PHE A 40 -4.79 26.13 15.31
N HIS A 41 -4.53 26.27 16.61
CA HIS A 41 -3.52 25.49 17.32
C HIS A 41 -3.83 24.00 17.39
N CYS A 42 -5.06 23.61 17.74
CA CYS A 42 -5.49 22.22 17.74
C CYS A 42 -5.39 21.62 16.33
N THR A 43 -5.86 22.35 15.31
CA THR A 43 -5.71 21.92 13.91
C THR A 43 -4.24 21.75 13.56
N LEU A 44 -3.38 22.71 13.89
CA LEU A 44 -1.95 22.65 13.55
C LEU A 44 -1.24 21.49 14.26
N ILE A 45 -1.51 21.29 15.56
CA ILE A 45 -0.99 20.17 16.34
C ILE A 45 -1.47 18.84 15.76
N GLN A 46 -2.75 18.72 15.41
CA GLN A 46 -3.28 17.50 14.77
C GLN A 46 -2.65 17.24 13.41
N GLN A 47 -2.52 18.29 12.59
CA GLN A 47 -1.92 18.18 11.26
C GLN A 47 -0.44 17.82 11.31
N LEU A 48 0.28 18.15 12.39
CA LEU A 48 1.69 17.83 12.55
C LEU A 48 1.91 16.51 13.32
N ASN A 49 1.14 16.26 14.38
CA ASN A 49 1.36 15.12 15.28
C ASN A 49 0.57 13.86 14.90
N GLN A 50 -0.57 13.99 14.21
CA GLN A 50 -1.38 12.83 13.81
C GLN A 50 -1.04 12.34 12.40
N ARG A 51 -0.17 13.02 11.66
CA ARG A 51 0.18 12.61 10.30
C ARG A 51 1.39 11.73 10.31
N THR A 52 1.26 10.56 9.70
CA THR A 52 2.40 9.69 9.44
C THR A 52 3.41 10.39 8.54
N PHE A 53 4.68 9.96 8.65
CA PHE A 53 5.73 10.35 7.72
C PHE A 53 5.29 10.20 6.25
N LEU A 54 4.63 9.07 5.93
CA LEU A 54 4.11 8.76 4.60
C LEU A 54 3.05 9.77 4.14
N ASP A 55 2.13 10.15 5.02
CA ASP A 55 1.12 11.16 4.69
C ASP A 55 1.76 12.52 4.44
N MET A 56 2.67 12.95 5.32
CA MET A 56 3.34 14.24 5.20
C MET A 56 4.10 14.35 3.87
N ILE A 57 4.87 13.32 3.49
CA ILE A 57 5.69 13.39 2.28
C ILE A 57 4.86 13.27 0.99
N LEU A 58 3.85 12.38 0.97
CA LEU A 58 3.06 12.12 -0.23
C LEU A 58 2.02 13.22 -0.48
N LYS A 59 1.42 13.79 0.56
CA LYS A 59 0.35 14.81 0.44
C LYS A 59 0.87 16.26 0.53
N SER A 60 2.15 16.47 0.82
CA SER A 60 2.74 17.82 0.80
C SER A 60 2.51 18.53 -0.54
N LYS A 61 2.30 19.85 -0.48
CA LYS A 61 2.18 20.74 -1.65
C LYS A 61 3.41 21.63 -1.80
N ALA A 62 4.58 21.13 -1.42
CA ALA A 62 5.84 21.85 -1.64
C ALA A 62 6.03 22.20 -3.12
N SER A 63 6.65 23.36 -3.39
CA SER A 63 6.84 23.89 -4.74
C SER A 63 7.74 22.98 -5.58
N LYS A 64 8.80 22.42 -4.98
CA LYS A 64 9.62 21.37 -5.58
C LYS A 64 9.37 20.01 -4.94
N ASN A 65 9.59 18.95 -5.71
CA ASN A 65 9.46 17.58 -5.23
C ASN A 65 10.53 17.21 -4.17
N GLU A 66 11.75 17.72 -4.31
CA GLU A 66 12.84 17.54 -3.33
C GLU A 66 12.57 18.26 -1.99
N ASP A 67 11.90 19.42 -2.00
CA ASP A 67 11.58 20.21 -0.79
C ASP A 67 10.73 19.42 0.21
N ARG A 68 9.95 18.45 -0.27
CA ARG A 68 9.20 17.52 0.58
C ARG A 68 10.11 16.75 1.52
N PHE A 69 11.27 16.29 1.04
CA PHE A 69 12.24 15.58 1.85
C PHE A 69 12.94 16.52 2.82
N TYR A 70 13.36 17.70 2.38
CA TYR A 70 13.98 18.67 3.30
C TYR A 70 13.07 19.05 4.47
N ALA A 71 11.76 19.18 4.23
CA ALA A 71 10.80 19.54 5.27
C ALA A 71 10.44 18.38 6.20
N VAL A 72 10.15 17.20 5.65
CA VAL A 72 9.52 16.09 6.39
C VAL A 72 10.55 15.13 6.99
N LEU A 73 11.64 14.88 6.27
CA LEU A 73 12.62 13.85 6.63
C LEU A 73 13.32 14.09 7.97
N PRO A 74 13.70 15.33 8.36
CA PRO A 74 14.29 15.59 9.68
C PRO A 74 13.37 15.25 10.86
N GLN A 75 12.06 15.20 10.61
CA GLN A 75 11.03 14.90 11.61
C GLN A 75 10.70 13.40 11.67
N SER A 76 11.27 12.60 10.78
CA SER A 76 10.98 11.16 10.66
C SER A 76 11.97 10.29 11.42
N GLU A 77 11.62 9.02 11.62
CA GLU A 77 12.55 8.00 12.13
C GLU A 77 13.75 7.76 11.19
N TYR A 78 13.62 8.13 9.91
CA TYR A 78 14.66 7.94 8.89
C TYR A 78 15.78 9.00 8.95
N LYS A 79 15.70 9.98 9.85
CA LYS A 79 16.68 11.08 9.92
C LYS A 79 18.12 10.61 10.11
N SER A 80 18.35 9.56 10.91
CA SER A 80 19.70 9.10 11.28
C SER A 80 20.43 8.43 10.12
N ASP A 81 19.72 7.61 9.34
CA ASP A 81 20.29 6.89 8.20
C ASP A 81 20.79 7.87 7.14
N LEU A 82 20.10 9.00 7.05
CA LEU A 82 20.38 10.09 6.11
C LEU A 82 21.46 11.04 6.57
N LEU A 83 21.56 11.33 7.86
CA LEU A 83 22.70 12.08 8.40
C LEU A 83 24.01 11.28 8.28
N THR A 84 23.92 9.95 8.30
CA THR A 84 25.08 9.05 8.19
C THR A 84 25.51 8.89 6.72
N SER A 85 24.56 8.79 5.81
CA SER A 85 24.85 8.81 4.38
C SER A 85 25.18 10.25 3.98
N LYS A 86 26.42 10.57 3.59
CA LYS A 86 26.82 11.93 3.15
C LYS A 86 26.08 12.46 1.89
N HIS A 87 24.98 11.82 1.50
CA HIS A 87 24.16 12.17 0.35
C HIS A 87 23.15 13.23 0.74
N GLU A 88 23.43 14.47 0.34
CA GLU A 88 22.44 15.54 0.37
C GLU A 88 21.28 15.19 -0.56
N VAL A 89 20.05 15.52 -0.14
CA VAL A 89 18.82 15.29 -0.93
C VAL A 89 18.94 15.85 -2.36
N GLY A 90 19.68 16.95 -2.55
CA GLY A 90 19.93 17.55 -3.86
C GLY A 90 20.64 16.64 -4.87
N GLN A 91 21.36 15.61 -4.41
CA GLN A 91 22.04 14.65 -5.30
C GLN A 91 21.11 13.55 -5.81
N TRP A 92 19.89 13.43 -5.28
CA TRP A 92 18.96 12.37 -5.64
C TRP A 92 18.22 12.62 -6.95
N ASN A 93 18.36 13.81 -7.55
CA ASN A 93 17.70 14.20 -8.80
C ASN A 93 16.17 14.03 -8.74
N ILE A 94 15.54 14.46 -7.64
CA ILE A 94 14.10 14.33 -7.42
C ILE A 94 13.33 15.44 -8.13
N ASN A 95 13.07 15.23 -9.42
CA ASN A 95 12.35 16.18 -10.28
C ASN A 95 10.87 15.83 -10.47
N THR A 96 10.48 14.58 -10.24
CA THR A 96 9.10 14.08 -10.46
C THR A 96 8.53 13.45 -9.21
N ILE A 97 7.21 13.38 -9.14
CA ILE A 97 6.55 12.63 -8.06
C ILE A 97 6.92 11.14 -8.07
N THR A 98 7.21 10.57 -9.25
CA THR A 98 7.72 9.20 -9.39
C THR A 98 9.07 9.06 -8.69
N SER A 99 10.01 9.99 -8.93
CA SER A 99 11.32 9.97 -8.26
C SER A 99 11.22 10.12 -6.72
N VAL A 100 10.26 10.92 -6.22
CA VAL A 100 9.94 10.99 -4.78
C VAL A 100 9.61 9.60 -4.25
N LYS A 101 8.78 8.84 -4.96
CA LYS A 101 8.27 7.57 -4.47
C LYS A 101 9.27 6.44 -4.56
N LEU A 102 10.04 6.41 -5.65
CA LEU A 102 11.15 5.48 -5.78
C LEU A 102 12.17 5.71 -4.65
N LYS A 103 12.49 6.98 -4.36
CA LYS A 103 13.42 7.31 -3.28
C LYS A 103 12.85 7.03 -1.90
N LEU A 104 11.58 7.35 -1.68
CA LEU A 104 10.85 7.02 -0.46
C LEU A 104 10.89 5.51 -0.21
N TYR A 105 10.58 4.71 -1.23
CA TYR A 105 10.67 3.26 -1.15
C TYR A 105 12.11 2.77 -0.93
N GLU A 106 13.13 3.47 -1.40
CA GLU A 106 14.53 3.12 -1.13
C GLU A 106 14.86 3.25 0.36
N ILE A 107 14.46 4.36 0.99
CA ILE A 107 14.84 4.71 2.38
C ILE A 107 13.93 4.08 3.44
N MET A 108 12.69 3.71 3.11
CA MET A 108 11.75 3.16 4.07
C MET A 108 12.19 1.80 4.63
N ASN A 109 11.82 1.54 5.88
CA ASN A 109 11.96 0.22 6.48
C ASN A 109 10.93 -0.77 5.88
N THR A 110 11.08 -2.06 6.19
CA THR A 110 10.20 -3.12 5.67
C THR A 110 8.74 -2.93 6.09
N ARG A 111 8.50 -2.47 7.33
CA ARG A 111 7.15 -2.27 7.86
C ARG A 111 6.42 -1.21 7.04
N ASP A 112 7.02 -0.04 6.88
CA ASP A 112 6.39 1.07 6.17
C ASP A 112 6.18 0.73 4.69
N LYS A 113 7.11 0.00 4.06
CA LYS A 113 6.95 -0.49 2.68
C LYS A 113 5.72 -1.39 2.52
N LEU A 114 5.47 -2.26 3.50
CA LEU A 114 4.31 -3.13 3.53
C LEU A 114 3.03 -2.33 3.83
N ASN A 115 3.04 -1.45 4.83
CA ASN A 115 1.88 -0.57 5.13
C ASN A 115 1.45 0.19 3.88
N LEU A 116 2.42 0.77 3.20
CA LEU A 116 2.22 1.49 1.95
C LEU A 116 1.62 0.55 0.88
N LEU A 117 2.13 -0.68 0.70
CA LEU A 117 1.54 -1.68 -0.20
C LEU A 117 0.08 -2.01 0.14
N PHE A 118 -0.24 -2.31 1.39
CA PHE A 118 -1.61 -2.64 1.81
C PHE A 118 -2.56 -1.45 1.61
N TRP A 119 -2.12 -0.23 1.87
CA TRP A 119 -2.89 0.97 1.57
C TRP A 119 -3.20 1.14 0.09
N SER A 120 -2.27 0.77 -0.79
CA SER A 120 -2.55 0.78 -2.24
C SER A 120 -3.49 -0.31 -2.71
N GLY A 121 -3.68 -1.38 -1.92
CA GLY A 121 -4.68 -2.41 -2.14
C GLY A 121 -6.05 -2.09 -1.53
N ASN A 122 -6.16 -1.04 -0.72
CA ASN A 122 -7.42 -0.68 -0.08
C ASN A 122 -8.44 -0.22 -1.13
N ASN A 123 -9.61 -0.87 -1.14
CA ASN A 123 -10.71 -0.63 -2.08
C ASN A 123 -11.25 0.82 -2.09
N LYS A 124 -11.05 1.60 -1.02
CA LYS A 124 -11.40 3.02 -0.95
C LYS A 124 -10.39 3.90 -1.68
N SER A 125 -9.20 3.38 -1.99
CA SER A 125 -8.23 4.14 -2.76
C SER A 125 -8.69 4.24 -4.22
N SER A 126 -8.63 5.44 -4.78
CA SER A 126 -9.13 5.74 -6.13
C SER A 126 -8.40 5.01 -7.26
N ASN A 127 -7.34 4.27 -6.94
CA ASN A 127 -6.39 3.77 -7.94
C ASN A 127 -6.26 2.25 -7.95
N VAL A 128 -7.07 1.53 -7.18
CA VAL A 128 -6.91 0.08 -7.15
C VAL A 128 -7.26 -0.51 -8.52
N GLY A 129 -6.37 -1.35 -9.05
CA GLY A 129 -6.46 -1.88 -10.42
C GLY A 129 -5.84 -0.99 -11.51
N LEU A 130 -5.21 0.13 -11.14
CA LEU A 130 -4.28 0.83 -12.03
C LEU A 130 -2.90 0.16 -11.99
N ILE A 131 -2.10 0.44 -13.02
CA ILE A 131 -0.82 -0.19 -13.41
C ILE A 131 0.24 -0.26 -12.30
N LEU A 132 0.05 0.47 -11.21
CA LEU A 132 0.92 0.41 -10.05
C LEU A 132 0.05 0.17 -8.80
N PRO A 133 0.60 -0.42 -7.73
CA PRO A 133 0.41 0.19 -6.41
C PRO A 133 0.84 1.65 -6.55
N THR A 134 -0.06 2.49 -7.05
CA THR A 134 0.26 3.85 -7.49
C THR A 134 0.34 4.68 -6.23
N PHE A 135 1.38 4.47 -5.43
CA PHE A 135 1.99 5.55 -4.67
C PHE A 135 2.04 6.75 -5.60
N ALA A 136 2.41 6.52 -6.88
CA ALA A 136 2.19 7.25 -8.15
C ALA A 136 1.20 8.42 -8.15
N THR A 137 -0.03 8.14 -7.77
CA THR A 137 -1.19 9.02 -7.98
C THR A 137 -2.23 8.87 -6.87
N SER A 138 -1.96 8.09 -5.81
CA SER A 138 -3.00 7.71 -4.84
C SER A 138 -3.32 8.85 -3.90
N THR A 139 -4.59 9.28 -3.94
CA THR A 139 -5.28 9.75 -2.75
C THR A 139 -5.42 8.54 -1.82
N LEU A 140 -4.33 8.25 -1.08
CA LEU A 140 -4.34 7.25 -0.02
C LEU A 140 -5.50 7.57 0.91
N ALA A 141 -6.35 6.57 1.14
CA ALA A 141 -7.52 6.70 1.99
C ALA A 141 -7.04 7.11 3.40
N LEU A 142 -7.46 8.30 3.85
CA LEU A 142 -7.03 8.90 5.12
C LEU A 142 -7.48 8.08 6.34
N ASP A 143 -8.45 7.20 6.15
CA ASP A 143 -9.08 6.37 7.16
C ASP A 143 -8.50 4.95 7.22
N ALA A 144 -7.51 4.62 6.37
CA ALA A 144 -6.84 3.33 6.47
C ALA A 144 -5.96 3.31 7.73
N SER A 145 -6.28 2.42 8.67
CA SER A 145 -5.45 2.21 9.86
C SER A 145 -4.00 1.93 9.45
N THR A 146 -3.08 2.71 9.99
CA THR A 146 -1.62 2.60 9.79
C THR A 146 -1.03 1.39 10.51
N ASP A 147 -1.79 0.82 11.44
CA ASP A 147 -1.26 -0.05 12.49
C ASP A 147 -1.53 -1.54 12.22
N CYS A 148 -2.06 -1.87 11.04
CA CYS A 148 -2.31 -3.25 10.64
C CYS A 148 -1.04 -4.15 10.67
N LEU A 149 0.17 -3.58 10.75
CA LEU A 149 1.44 -4.33 10.80
C LEU A 149 2.23 -4.13 12.09
N THR A 150 1.69 -3.44 13.10
CA THR A 150 2.34 -3.24 14.41
C THR A 150 1.96 -4.32 15.41
N GLU A 151 0.86 -5.04 15.18
CA GLU A 151 0.34 -6.06 16.09
C GLU A 151 0.97 -7.46 15.92
N HIS A 152 0.80 -8.29 16.96
CA HIS A 152 1.35 -9.64 17.02
C HIS A 152 0.80 -10.51 15.89
N ARG A 153 1.68 -11.25 15.19
CA ARG A 153 1.39 -12.24 14.11
C ARG A 153 1.26 -11.71 12.68
N CYS A 154 2.03 -10.68 12.32
CA CYS A 154 2.23 -10.27 10.93
C CYS A 154 2.61 -11.46 10.00
N ASN A 155 2.03 -11.50 8.80
CA ASN A 155 2.30 -12.46 7.72
C ASN A 155 3.65 -12.20 7.02
N PHE A 156 4.45 -11.27 7.53
CA PHE A 156 5.69 -10.83 6.92
C PHE A 156 6.81 -10.82 7.95
N ASN A 157 8.02 -11.15 7.50
CA ASN A 157 9.21 -10.98 8.32
C ASN A 157 9.68 -9.52 8.22
N LEU A 158 9.29 -8.69 9.19
CA LEU A 158 9.62 -7.27 9.24
C LEU A 158 11.12 -6.99 9.38
N TYR A 159 11.89 -7.94 9.93
CA TYR A 159 13.34 -7.82 10.11
C TYR A 159 14.12 -8.17 8.84
N ASN A 160 13.47 -8.80 7.86
CA ASN A 160 14.11 -9.16 6.60
C ASN A 160 13.84 -8.08 5.53
N PRO A 161 14.87 -7.31 5.10
CA PRO A 161 14.69 -6.28 4.07
C PRO A 161 14.36 -6.85 2.67
N PHE A 162 14.50 -8.17 2.48
CA PHE A 162 14.11 -8.86 1.25
C PHE A 162 12.65 -9.33 1.24
N THR A 163 11.93 -9.14 2.35
CA THR A 163 10.48 -9.43 2.44
C THR A 163 9.69 -8.63 1.41
N ILE A 164 10.07 -7.36 1.21
CA ILE A 164 9.52 -6.54 0.15
C ILE A 164 10.64 -5.70 -0.46
N LYS A 165 10.89 -5.89 -1.76
CA LYS A 165 12.00 -5.22 -2.47
C LYS A 165 11.56 -4.70 -3.82
N LEU A 166 11.79 -3.42 -4.05
CA LEU A 166 11.68 -2.82 -5.37
C LEU A 166 12.89 -3.26 -6.21
N ARG A 167 12.61 -3.77 -7.39
CA ARG A 167 13.59 -4.17 -8.40
C ARG A 167 13.37 -3.36 -9.64
N GLN A 168 14.44 -3.18 -10.39
CA GLN A 168 14.44 -2.51 -11.67
C GLN A 168 14.90 -3.51 -12.72
N THR A 169 14.22 -3.56 -13.86
CA THR A 169 14.64 -4.32 -15.03
C THR A 169 14.78 -3.37 -16.20
N THR A 170 15.85 -3.57 -16.98
CA THR A 170 16.00 -2.92 -18.27
C THR A 170 15.22 -3.72 -19.30
N ILE A 171 14.32 -3.05 -20.03
CA ILE A 171 13.69 -3.66 -21.19
C ILE A 171 14.75 -3.70 -22.29
N ASP A 172 15.21 -4.91 -22.63
CA ASP A 172 16.17 -5.17 -23.71
C ASP A 172 15.52 -4.80 -25.06
N SER A 173 15.46 -3.51 -25.38
CA SER A 173 14.93 -2.97 -26.63
C SER A 173 15.97 -3.14 -27.74
N ARG A 174 16.34 -4.39 -28.05
CA ARG A 174 17.37 -4.77 -29.04
C ARG A 174 17.13 -4.26 -30.48
N LYS A 175 16.11 -3.43 -30.74
CA LYS A 175 15.73 -2.99 -32.09
C LYS A 175 15.51 -1.48 -32.28
N LYS A 176 15.78 -0.60 -31.30
CA LYS A 176 15.65 0.86 -31.52
C LYS A 176 16.89 1.62 -31.07
N LYS A 177 17.68 2.10 -32.04
CA LYS A 177 18.99 2.75 -31.85
C LYS A 177 18.95 4.18 -31.23
N SER A 178 17.80 4.69 -30.79
CA SER A 178 17.71 6.12 -30.42
C SER A 178 16.70 6.46 -29.33
N GLN A 179 16.21 5.49 -28.56
CA GLN A 179 15.18 5.76 -27.56
C GLN A 179 15.75 5.53 -26.16
N GLU A 180 15.59 6.52 -25.28
CA GLU A 180 15.92 6.45 -23.86
C GLU A 180 15.48 5.11 -23.27
N SER A 181 16.36 4.48 -22.50
CA SER A 181 16.07 3.21 -21.85
C SER A 181 14.89 3.37 -20.91
N SER A 182 13.72 2.85 -21.30
CA SER A 182 12.59 2.72 -20.40
C SER A 182 12.93 1.68 -19.33
N PHE A 183 13.10 2.13 -18.10
CA PHE A 183 13.18 1.24 -16.96
C PHE A 183 11.79 0.77 -16.59
N GLN A 184 11.68 -0.51 -16.26
CA GLN A 184 10.48 -1.06 -15.65
C GLN A 184 10.82 -1.46 -14.23
N TYR A 185 10.05 -0.99 -13.27
CA TYR A 185 10.18 -1.40 -11.89
C TYR A 185 9.26 -2.57 -11.59
N TYR A 186 9.57 -3.32 -10.54
CA TYR A 186 8.61 -4.24 -9.96
C TYR A 186 8.86 -4.48 -8.48
N LEU A 187 7.80 -4.71 -7.71
CA LEU A 187 7.96 -5.17 -6.33
C LEU A 187 8.17 -6.68 -6.32
N SER A 188 9.02 -7.13 -5.42
CA SER A 188 9.22 -8.54 -5.06
C SER A 188 8.72 -8.69 -3.63
N LEU A 189 7.64 -9.46 -3.44
CA LEU A 189 7.05 -9.69 -2.11
C LEU A 189 7.23 -11.15 -1.69
N LYS A 190 7.53 -11.38 -0.41
CA LYS A 190 7.66 -12.71 0.21
C LYS A 190 6.80 -12.81 1.48
N PRO A 191 5.49 -13.09 1.37
CA PRO A 191 4.66 -13.39 2.52
C PRO A 191 5.08 -14.74 3.16
N LEU A 192 4.63 -15.01 4.39
CA LEU A 192 4.79 -16.31 5.05
C LEU A 192 3.72 -17.31 4.60
N GLU A 193 2.56 -16.81 4.21
CA GLU A 193 1.43 -17.58 3.70
C GLU A 193 0.57 -16.73 2.76
N TYR A 194 -0.16 -17.39 1.89
CA TYR A 194 -1.09 -16.78 0.95
C TYR A 194 -2.20 -17.76 0.62
N TYR A 195 -3.19 -17.30 -0.12
CA TYR A 195 -4.34 -18.10 -0.53
C TYR A 195 -4.50 -18.01 -2.04
N THR A 196 -4.74 -19.12 -2.70
CA THR A 196 -5.05 -19.16 -4.14
C THR A 196 -6.52 -19.51 -4.32
N LEU A 197 -7.20 -18.83 -5.23
CA LEU A 197 -8.58 -19.16 -5.55
C LEU A 197 -8.62 -20.54 -6.25
N GLY A 198 -9.33 -21.49 -5.67
CA GLY A 198 -9.47 -22.84 -6.22
C GLY A 198 -10.16 -22.84 -7.58
N SER A 199 -9.91 -23.86 -8.40
CA SER A 199 -10.56 -24.06 -9.70
C SER A 199 -12.00 -24.59 -9.59
N GLY A 200 -12.55 -24.65 -8.38
CA GLY A 200 -13.90 -25.14 -8.09
C GLY A 200 -15.00 -24.15 -8.47
N ILE A 201 -16.21 -24.67 -8.66
CA ILE A 201 -17.42 -23.94 -9.08
C ILE A 201 -17.60 -22.67 -8.25
N HIS A 202 -17.65 -21.52 -8.93
CA HIS A 202 -17.84 -20.17 -8.39
C HIS A 202 -19.25 -19.93 -7.81
N GLY A 203 -19.69 -20.75 -6.86
CA GLY A 203 -20.90 -20.51 -6.10
C GLY A 203 -20.64 -19.48 -5.00
N PHE A 204 -20.54 -18.18 -5.33
CA PHE A 204 -20.47 -17.15 -4.29
C PHE A 204 -21.86 -16.88 -3.68
N LEU A 205 -21.85 -16.70 -2.36
CA LEU A 205 -23.01 -16.38 -1.51
C LEU A 205 -23.85 -15.23 -2.10
N GLY A 206 -25.16 -15.40 -1.99
CA GLY A 206 -26.18 -14.59 -2.63
C GLY A 206 -26.15 -13.08 -2.31
N PRO A 207 -26.97 -12.31 -3.04
CA PRO A 207 -26.88 -10.87 -3.12
C PRO A 207 -27.38 -10.21 -1.84
N ASP A 208 -26.47 -9.84 -0.95
CA ASP A 208 -26.67 -8.59 -0.25
C ASP A 208 -26.34 -7.47 -1.26
N ASN A 209 -27.39 -6.76 -1.67
CA ASN A 209 -27.48 -5.77 -2.76
C ASN A 209 -26.49 -4.58 -2.71
N THR A 210 -25.48 -4.61 -1.85
CA THR A 210 -24.55 -3.49 -1.63
C THR A 210 -23.14 -3.75 -2.14
N THR A 211 -22.79 -4.98 -2.52
CA THR A 211 -21.44 -5.30 -2.99
C THR A 211 -21.49 -6.06 -4.32
N TYR A 212 -21.17 -5.36 -5.41
CA TYR A 212 -21.06 -5.96 -6.75
C TYR A 212 -19.85 -6.90 -6.82
N TYR A 213 -20.07 -8.19 -6.62
CA TYR A 213 -19.08 -9.22 -6.96
C TYR A 213 -19.22 -9.56 -8.44
N SER A 214 -18.19 -9.25 -9.24
CA SER A 214 -18.10 -9.76 -10.60
C SER A 214 -17.82 -11.26 -10.53
N GLN A 215 -18.71 -12.07 -11.10
CA GLN A 215 -18.58 -13.53 -11.16
C GLN A 215 -17.43 -13.97 -12.09
N GLU A 216 -17.03 -13.10 -13.02
CA GLU A 216 -15.99 -13.39 -13.99
C GLU A 216 -14.62 -13.20 -13.35
N LYS A 217 -13.75 -14.21 -13.48
CA LYS A 217 -12.37 -14.11 -13.01
C LYS A 217 -11.62 -13.00 -13.76
N VAL A 218 -11.98 -12.80 -15.02
CA VAL A 218 -11.39 -11.78 -15.89
C VAL A 218 -12.31 -10.58 -15.98
N ASN A 219 -11.81 -9.40 -15.66
CA ASN A 219 -12.46 -8.15 -16.04
C ASN A 219 -12.06 -7.78 -17.48
N PRO A 220 -13.00 -7.73 -18.45
CA PRO A 220 -12.70 -7.40 -19.85
C PRO A 220 -12.00 -6.05 -20.03
N GLU A 221 -12.31 -5.06 -19.18
CA GLU A 221 -11.71 -3.71 -19.21
C GLU A 221 -10.22 -3.73 -18.85
N LYS A 222 -9.77 -4.76 -18.11
CA LYS A 222 -8.36 -4.94 -17.72
C LYS A 222 -7.55 -5.78 -18.72
N ILE A 223 -8.16 -6.34 -19.77
CA ILE A 223 -7.45 -7.12 -20.80
C ILE A 223 -6.28 -6.33 -21.45
N PRO A 224 -6.44 -5.05 -21.84
CA PRO A 224 -5.32 -4.28 -22.38
C PRO A 224 -4.15 -4.16 -21.39
N LEU A 225 -4.47 -4.05 -20.09
CA LEU A 225 -3.47 -3.98 -19.03
C LEU A 225 -2.72 -5.30 -18.88
N TYR A 226 -3.45 -6.43 -18.79
CA TYR A 226 -2.85 -7.76 -18.72
C TYR A 226 -1.93 -8.02 -19.92
N ARG A 227 -2.33 -7.59 -21.12
CA ARG A 227 -1.52 -7.69 -22.33
C ARG A 227 -0.28 -6.81 -22.29
N CYS A 228 -0.42 -5.55 -21.86
CA CYS A 228 0.70 -4.60 -21.75
C CYS A 228 1.82 -5.17 -20.85
N HIS A 229 1.44 -5.84 -19.75
CA HIS A 229 2.35 -6.48 -18.82
C HIS A 229 2.76 -7.90 -19.21
N GLN A 230 2.26 -8.41 -20.33
CA GLN A 230 2.48 -9.78 -20.81
C GLN A 230 2.09 -10.83 -19.76
N ILE A 231 1.05 -10.56 -18.98
CA ILE A 231 0.45 -11.51 -18.03
C ILE A 231 -0.25 -12.59 -18.84
N ILE A 232 -1.08 -12.18 -19.80
CA ILE A 232 -1.79 -13.06 -20.74
C ILE A 232 -1.08 -13.11 -22.08
N ASP A 233 -1.26 -14.18 -22.84
CA ASP A 233 -0.91 -14.25 -24.26
C ASP A 233 -2.18 -14.46 -25.10
N LEU A 234 -2.51 -13.46 -25.92
CA LEU A 234 -3.69 -13.52 -26.80
C LEU A 234 -3.41 -14.33 -28.08
N ASN A 235 -2.15 -14.66 -28.38
CA ASN A 235 -1.81 -15.48 -29.53
C ASN A 235 -1.90 -16.98 -29.22
N ASP A 236 -2.06 -17.34 -27.96
CA ASP A 236 -2.30 -18.72 -27.55
C ASP A 236 -3.77 -19.09 -27.82
N ALA A 237 -4.05 -19.50 -29.05
CA ALA A 237 -5.39 -19.84 -29.53
C ALA A 237 -6.04 -21.03 -28.76
N HIS A 238 -5.27 -21.74 -27.93
CA HIS A 238 -5.73 -22.92 -27.21
C HIS A 238 -6.01 -22.67 -25.72
N ALA A 239 -5.53 -21.55 -25.16
CA ALA A 239 -5.64 -21.27 -23.73
C ALA A 239 -6.79 -20.29 -23.46
N ASP A 240 -7.83 -20.80 -22.79
CA ASP A 240 -8.88 -19.95 -22.21
C ASP A 240 -8.25 -18.90 -21.28
N LEU A 241 -8.73 -17.66 -21.38
CA LEU A 241 -8.17 -16.52 -20.66
C LEU A 241 -8.31 -16.71 -19.14
N GLU A 242 -9.38 -17.34 -18.68
CA GLU A 242 -9.60 -17.67 -17.28
C GLU A 242 -8.60 -18.70 -16.75
N ALA A 243 -8.17 -19.63 -17.62
CA ALA A 243 -7.17 -20.64 -17.33
C ALA A 243 -5.73 -20.07 -17.31
N GLN A 244 -5.49 -18.95 -18.00
CA GLN A 244 -4.19 -18.26 -17.99
C GLN A 244 -3.95 -17.42 -16.74
N LEU A 245 -5.01 -17.08 -16.01
CA LEU A 245 -4.96 -16.18 -14.86
C LEU A 245 -5.15 -16.96 -13.57
N ASP A 246 -4.69 -16.41 -12.47
CA ASP A 246 -4.89 -16.90 -11.11
C ASP A 246 -5.08 -15.72 -10.16
N ILE A 247 -5.78 -15.95 -9.06
CA ILE A 247 -6.05 -14.95 -8.02
C ILE A 247 -5.38 -15.39 -6.73
N VAL A 248 -4.59 -14.48 -6.16
CA VAL A 248 -3.87 -14.71 -4.91
C VAL A 248 -4.32 -13.68 -3.88
N GLY A 249 -4.84 -14.15 -2.75
CA GLY A 249 -5.08 -13.35 -1.56
C GLY A 249 -3.87 -13.39 -0.62
N ILE A 250 -3.37 -12.22 -0.21
CA ILE A 250 -2.27 -12.10 0.73
C ILE A 250 -2.74 -11.28 1.93
N PRO A 251 -3.00 -11.92 3.08
CA PRO A 251 -3.38 -11.20 4.30
C PRO A 251 -2.16 -10.51 4.93
N SER A 252 -2.41 -9.43 5.68
CA SER A 252 -1.41 -8.76 6.52
C SER A 252 -1.03 -9.60 7.74
N PHE A 253 -1.94 -10.47 8.18
CA PHE A 253 -1.80 -11.33 9.36
C PHE A 253 -1.80 -12.81 8.99
N LYS A 254 -1.22 -13.65 9.86
CA LYS A 254 -1.24 -15.11 9.67
C LYS A 254 -2.65 -15.69 9.83
N SER A 255 -2.91 -16.81 9.18
CA SER A 255 -4.16 -17.56 9.01
C SER A 255 -4.91 -17.82 10.31
N LYS A 256 -4.17 -18.18 11.37
CA LYS A 256 -4.72 -18.35 12.72
C LYS A 256 -5.41 -17.10 13.28
N PHE A 257 -5.13 -15.94 12.72
CA PHE A 257 -5.78 -14.68 13.06
C PHE A 257 -7.10 -14.49 12.30
N LEU A 258 -7.18 -14.96 11.06
CA LEU A 258 -8.40 -14.85 10.26
C LEU A 258 -9.49 -15.85 10.72
N SER A 259 -9.11 -17.04 11.20
CA SER A 259 -10.04 -18.02 11.78
C SER A 259 -10.66 -17.57 13.11
N TRP A 260 -10.05 -16.59 13.76
CA TRP A 260 -10.67 -15.97 14.91
C TRP A 260 -11.70 -14.99 14.39
N LYS A 261 -12.98 -15.35 14.55
CA LYS A 261 -14.15 -14.49 14.39
C LYS A 261 -14.08 -13.30 15.36
N PHE A 262 -13.07 -12.45 15.20
CA PHE A 262 -13.08 -11.14 15.80
C PHE A 262 -14.18 -10.37 15.05
N ASP A 263 -15.22 -9.97 15.77
CA ASP A 263 -16.35 -9.13 15.35
C ASP A 263 -15.89 -7.70 14.94
N GLY A 264 -14.72 -7.55 14.33
CA GLY A 264 -14.12 -6.27 14.00
C GLY A 264 -12.79 -6.35 13.26
N THR A 265 -12.33 -7.51 12.78
CA THR A 265 -11.14 -7.54 11.92
C THR A 265 -11.43 -6.70 10.68
N PRO A 266 -10.63 -5.65 10.39
CA PRO A 266 -10.89 -4.82 9.23
C PRO A 266 -10.81 -5.67 7.96
N LEU A 267 -11.87 -5.63 7.15
CA LEU A 267 -11.91 -6.30 5.83
C LEU A 267 -10.78 -5.82 4.89
N ASP A 268 -10.13 -4.71 5.23
CA ASP A 268 -9.05 -4.08 4.46
C ASP A 268 -7.64 -4.63 4.78
N CYS A 269 -7.56 -5.76 5.49
CA CYS A 269 -6.29 -6.39 5.88
C CYS A 269 -5.73 -7.40 4.85
N CYS A 270 -6.31 -7.46 3.65
CA CYS A 270 -5.84 -8.34 2.57
C CYS A 270 -5.57 -7.54 1.29
N ILE A 271 -4.52 -7.91 0.57
CA ILE A 271 -4.35 -7.51 -0.83
C ILE A 271 -4.67 -8.69 -1.74
N PHE A 272 -5.29 -8.41 -2.88
CA PHE A 272 -5.57 -9.41 -3.89
C PHE A 272 -4.73 -9.14 -5.13
N LEU A 273 -4.12 -10.19 -5.66
CA LEU A 273 -3.34 -10.16 -6.88
C LEU A 273 -4.07 -10.95 -7.94
N ILE A 274 -4.06 -10.46 -9.16
CA ILE A 274 -4.43 -11.23 -10.34
C ILE A 274 -3.22 -11.31 -11.28
N GLY A 275 -2.92 -12.50 -11.77
CA GLY A 275 -1.70 -12.70 -12.52
C GLY A 275 -1.60 -14.05 -13.20
N ASN A 276 -0.46 -14.31 -13.82
CA ASN A 276 -0.15 -15.59 -14.44
C ASN A 276 0.95 -16.27 -13.60
N PRO A 277 0.66 -17.41 -12.96
CA PRO A 277 1.61 -18.07 -12.07
C PRO A 277 2.82 -18.62 -12.82
N VAL A 278 2.65 -19.11 -14.05
CA VAL A 278 3.72 -19.65 -14.90
C VAL A 278 4.74 -18.56 -15.25
N LYS A 279 4.27 -17.36 -15.59
CA LYS A 279 5.12 -16.20 -15.89
C LYS A 279 5.59 -15.48 -14.63
N ASN A 280 5.00 -15.79 -13.48
CA ASN A 280 5.16 -15.09 -12.21
C ASN A 280 5.01 -13.56 -12.37
N LYS A 281 3.91 -13.14 -13.00
CA LYS A 281 3.58 -11.72 -13.24
C LYS A 281 2.22 -11.42 -12.66
N TRP A 282 2.18 -10.44 -11.77
CA TRP A 282 1.02 -10.13 -10.96
C TRP A 282 0.73 -8.64 -10.99
N ILE A 283 -0.55 -8.28 -10.89
CA ILE A 283 -1.00 -6.92 -10.63
C ILE A 283 -1.96 -6.92 -9.45
N LEU A 284 -2.06 -5.77 -8.76
CA LEU A 284 -3.07 -5.59 -7.71
C LEU A 284 -4.47 -5.55 -8.31
N ASP A 285 -5.37 -6.31 -7.70
CA ASP A 285 -6.79 -6.29 -8.03
C ASP A 285 -7.57 -5.55 -6.93
N HIS A 286 -8.59 -4.81 -7.37
CA HIS A 286 -9.45 -3.99 -6.51
C HIS A 286 -10.71 -4.68 -6.06
N ARG A 287 -11.01 -5.82 -6.70
CA ARG A 287 -12.19 -6.58 -6.36
C ARG A 287 -12.08 -7.01 -4.91
N ARG A 288 -13.13 -6.72 -4.14
CA ARG A 288 -13.31 -7.31 -2.82
C ARG A 288 -13.59 -8.77 -3.09
N PHE A 289 -12.60 -9.63 -2.93
CA PHE A 289 -12.90 -11.02 -2.75
C PHE A 289 -13.16 -11.23 -1.26
N LEU A 290 -14.24 -11.93 -0.94
CA LEU A 290 -14.41 -12.42 0.42
C LEU A 290 -13.39 -13.55 0.58
N LEU A 291 -12.31 -13.23 1.30
CA LEU A 291 -11.41 -14.25 1.81
C LEU A 291 -12.06 -14.79 3.08
N ASP A 292 -12.93 -15.79 2.91
CA ASP A 292 -13.41 -16.61 4.02
C ASP A 292 -12.40 -17.75 4.22
N PRO A 293 -11.57 -17.73 5.27
CA PRO A 293 -10.60 -18.80 5.52
C PRO A 293 -11.27 -20.11 5.94
N ASP A 294 -12.51 -20.05 6.43
CA ASP A 294 -13.28 -21.23 6.82
C ASP A 294 -13.91 -21.91 5.59
N ASP A 295 -14.06 -21.19 4.48
CA ASP A 295 -14.45 -21.73 3.18
C ASP A 295 -13.25 -22.33 2.44
N SER A 296 -12.78 -23.47 2.97
CA SER A 296 -11.67 -24.23 2.40
C SER A 296 -11.93 -24.73 0.97
N ASP A 297 -13.19 -24.75 0.54
CA ASP A 297 -13.58 -25.22 -0.79
C ASP A 297 -13.28 -24.15 -1.87
N VAL A 298 -13.24 -22.87 -1.48
CA VAL A 298 -12.97 -21.74 -2.38
C VAL A 298 -11.51 -21.31 -2.34
N TRP A 299 -10.90 -21.23 -1.16
CA TRP A 299 -9.53 -20.74 -1.01
C TRP A 299 -8.57 -21.83 -0.56
N VAL A 300 -7.56 -22.11 -1.38
CA VAL A 300 -6.49 -23.04 -1.03
C VAL A 300 -5.41 -22.28 -0.28
N HIS A 301 -5.25 -22.59 1.01
CA HIS A 301 -4.20 -22.03 1.85
C HIS A 301 -2.83 -22.58 1.45
N GLN A 302 -1.87 -21.69 1.26
CA GLN A 302 -0.49 -21.99 0.90
C GLN A 302 0.45 -21.43 1.97
N ARG A 303 1.30 -22.29 2.53
CA ARG A 303 2.30 -21.89 3.52
C ARG A 303 3.69 -21.98 2.92
N ILE A 304 4.48 -20.93 3.12
CA ILE A 304 5.88 -20.89 2.68
C ILE A 304 6.74 -21.26 3.89
N GLU A 305 7.22 -22.51 3.90
CA GLU A 305 8.11 -23.01 4.95
C GLU A 305 9.56 -22.54 4.74
N ASP A 306 9.97 -22.41 3.47
CA ASP A 306 11.33 -22.02 3.10
C ASP A 306 11.36 -20.74 2.23
N TYR A 307 12.11 -19.73 2.71
CA TYR A 307 12.34 -18.47 1.99
C TYR A 307 13.21 -18.60 0.73
N THR A 308 13.70 -19.82 0.44
CA THR A 308 14.60 -20.14 -0.67
C THR A 308 13.84 -20.43 -1.96
N THR A 309 12.55 -20.79 -1.90
CA THR A 309 11.78 -21.17 -3.09
C THR A 309 11.50 -19.93 -3.96
N PRO A 310 11.90 -19.91 -5.24
CA PRO A 310 11.74 -18.73 -6.10
C PRO A 310 10.27 -18.36 -6.37
N LEU A 311 9.36 -19.34 -6.29
CA LEU A 311 7.90 -19.15 -6.35
C LEU A 311 7.35 -18.30 -5.20
N SER A 312 8.10 -18.11 -4.12
CA SER A 312 7.70 -17.25 -3.00
C SER A 312 7.81 -15.75 -3.32
N SER A 313 8.15 -15.38 -4.56
CA SER A 313 8.44 -13.99 -4.94
C SER A 313 7.46 -13.48 -6.00
N TYR A 314 6.42 -12.79 -5.56
CA TYR A 314 5.48 -12.15 -6.49
C TYR A 314 6.14 -10.95 -7.16
N ARG A 315 6.22 -10.94 -8.49
CA ARG A 315 6.69 -9.77 -9.26
C ARG A 315 5.50 -8.88 -9.64
N PHE A 316 5.43 -7.72 -9.02
CA PHE A 316 4.42 -6.69 -9.30
C PHE A 316 4.96 -5.73 -10.33
N LEU A 317 4.50 -5.75 -11.57
CA LEU A 317 5.02 -4.79 -12.54
C LEU A 317 4.63 -3.36 -12.14
N SER A 318 5.61 -2.46 -12.17
CA SER A 318 5.48 -1.06 -11.84
C SER A 318 6.22 -0.23 -12.89
N VAL A 319 5.50 0.47 -13.79
CA VAL A 319 5.96 1.40 -14.86
C VAL A 319 7.38 1.15 -15.36
#